data_AF-A0A5C7VIK7-F1
#
_entry.id   AF-A0A5C7VIK7-F1
#
_cell.length_a   1.000
_cell.length_b   1.000
_cell.length_c   1.000
_cell.angle_alpha   90.00
_cell.angle_beta   90.00
_cell.angle_gamma   90.00
#
_symmetry.space_group_name_H-M   'P 1'
#
loop_
_entity.id
_entity.type
_entity.pdbx_description
1 polymer ?
#
loop_
_entity_poly.entity_id
_entity_poly.type
_entity_poly.pdbx_seq_one_letter_code
_entity_poly.pdbx_strand_id
1 'polypeptide(L)'
;MSLRRKQLDEIYRLYSSGSRTQAELARDFGVSPSAISLRLKNYRQLPAILPVPGRRPVPDQEGVEADEAGRLYRDGIELSYFAKRNGYLHVSLGQNNQRSVHSLVCAAFHGPRPEGLVCRHLNDEKHDNRSANLKWGTRKENSQDAIVNGRTLVGERNIFSRLSEAQVSAIRRVYAEGKVSQHDLADLCGVTQSAIFDVVSGKTWRHLDAV
;
A
#
# COMPACT_ATOMS: atom_id res chain seq x y z
N MET A 1 -22.38 -33.22 2.70
CA MET A 1 -21.96 -31.90 3.24
C MET A 1 -20.45 -31.79 3.20
N SER A 2 -19.90 -30.64 2.78
CA SER A 2 -18.44 -30.42 2.78
C SER A 2 -18.04 -29.79 4.12
N LEU A 3 -17.08 -30.41 4.83
CA LEU A 3 -16.54 -29.88 6.09
C LEU A 3 -15.72 -28.61 5.81
N ARG A 4 -15.96 -27.53 6.58
CA ARG A 4 -15.18 -26.29 6.52
C ARG A 4 -13.79 -26.49 7.12
N ARG A 5 -12.81 -25.65 6.76
CA ARG A 5 -11.41 -25.75 7.24
C ARG A 5 -11.28 -25.83 8.77
N LYS A 6 -11.97 -24.94 9.50
CA LYS A 6 -12.01 -24.98 10.98
C LYS A 6 -12.51 -26.31 11.54
N GLN A 7 -13.44 -26.98 10.87
CA GLN A 7 -13.93 -28.29 11.28
C GLN A 7 -12.88 -29.38 11.01
N LEU A 8 -12.14 -29.28 9.91
CA LEU A 8 -11.04 -30.21 9.60
C LEU A 8 -9.86 -30.06 10.56
N ASP A 9 -9.52 -28.83 10.96
CA ASP A 9 -8.43 -28.57 11.90
C ASP A 9 -8.76 -29.13 13.30
N GLU A 10 -10.01 -28.97 13.74
CA GLU A 10 -10.50 -29.54 15.00
C GLU A 10 -10.55 -31.08 14.95
N ILE A 11 -11.03 -31.66 13.84
CA ILE A 11 -11.01 -33.12 13.59
C ILE A 11 -9.58 -33.65 13.70
N TYR A 12 -8.61 -32.97 13.08
CA TYR A 12 -7.22 -33.40 13.11
C TYR A 12 -6.62 -33.29 14.53
N ARG A 13 -6.88 -32.19 15.24
CA ARG A 13 -6.40 -31.98 16.62
C ARG A 13 -6.91 -33.08 17.57
N LEU A 14 -8.20 -33.39 17.51
CA LEU A 14 -8.84 -34.41 18.34
C LEU A 14 -8.36 -35.82 17.99
N TYR A 15 -8.17 -36.12 16.69
CA TYR A 15 -7.68 -37.42 16.24
C TYR A 15 -6.20 -37.64 16.59
N SER A 16 -5.33 -36.67 16.28
CA SER A 16 -3.88 -36.78 16.49
C SER A 16 -3.46 -36.77 17.96
N SER A 17 -4.28 -36.19 18.84
CA SER A 17 -4.09 -36.28 20.31
C SER A 17 -4.61 -37.58 20.91
N GLY A 18 -5.27 -38.45 20.13
CA GLY A 18 -5.93 -39.66 20.62
C GLY A 18 -7.22 -39.40 21.41
N SER A 19 -7.69 -38.15 21.49
CA SER A 19 -8.88 -37.75 22.26
C SER A 19 -10.18 -38.31 21.68
N ARG A 20 -10.20 -38.60 20.38
CA ARG A 20 -11.34 -39.16 19.65
C ARG A 20 -10.89 -40.12 18.56
N THR A 21 -11.66 -41.17 18.35
CA THR A 21 -11.54 -42.10 17.22
C THR A 21 -12.20 -41.52 15.95
N GLN A 22 -11.87 -42.08 14.77
CA GLN A 22 -12.51 -41.65 13.51
C GLN A 22 -14.03 -41.86 13.52
N ALA A 23 -14.52 -42.89 14.20
CA ALA A 23 -15.94 -43.20 14.31
C ALA A 23 -16.69 -42.19 15.20
N GLU A 24 -16.05 -41.72 16.26
CA GLU A 24 -16.60 -40.66 17.11
C GLU A 24 -16.64 -39.32 16.37
N LEU A 25 -15.55 -38.95 15.68
CA LEU A 25 -15.49 -37.74 14.87
C LEU A 25 -16.52 -37.75 13.74
N ALA A 26 -16.78 -38.91 13.14
CA ALA A 26 -17.83 -39.07 12.15
C ALA A 26 -19.22 -38.74 12.71
N ARG A 27 -19.53 -39.21 13.92
CA ARG A 27 -20.79 -38.90 14.61
C ARG A 27 -20.88 -37.42 14.99
N ASP A 28 -19.82 -36.88 15.61
CA ASP A 28 -19.78 -35.50 16.12
C ASP A 28 -19.96 -34.47 14.99
N PHE A 29 -19.42 -34.75 13.81
CA PHE A 29 -19.47 -33.86 12.65
C PHE A 29 -20.54 -34.23 11.62
N GLY A 30 -21.37 -35.24 11.89
CA GLY A 30 -22.46 -35.67 11.01
C GLY A 30 -21.99 -36.14 9.62
N VAL A 31 -20.85 -36.83 9.56
CA VAL A 31 -20.26 -37.35 8.32
C VAL A 31 -19.94 -38.85 8.43
N SER A 32 -19.61 -39.51 7.33
CA SER A 32 -19.24 -40.93 7.37
C SER A 32 -17.80 -41.14 7.90
N PRO A 33 -17.50 -42.29 8.55
CA PRO A 33 -16.13 -42.64 8.94
C PRO A 33 -15.15 -42.63 7.76
N SER A 34 -15.60 -43.08 6.58
CA SER A 34 -14.80 -43.05 5.34
C SER A 34 -14.47 -41.62 4.90
N ALA A 35 -15.38 -40.66 5.11
CA ALA A 35 -15.11 -39.25 4.83
C ALA A 35 -14.04 -38.68 5.77
N ILE A 36 -14.07 -39.03 7.06
CA ILE A 36 -13.02 -38.68 8.03
C ILE A 36 -11.68 -39.28 7.61
N SER A 37 -11.63 -40.59 7.32
CA SER A 37 -10.41 -41.29 6.88
C SER A 37 -9.82 -40.66 5.62
N LEU A 38 -10.63 -40.38 4.60
CA LEU A 38 -10.15 -39.76 3.35
C LEU A 38 -9.58 -38.37 3.58
N ARG A 39 -10.18 -37.60 4.50
CA ARG A 39 -9.68 -36.27 4.84
C ARG A 39 -8.38 -36.36 5.62
N LEU A 40 -8.27 -37.25 6.62
CA LEU A 40 -7.03 -37.46 7.37
C LEU A 40 -5.87 -37.92 6.47
N LYS A 41 -6.13 -38.80 5.48
CA LYS A 41 -5.11 -39.26 4.51
C LYS A 41 -4.61 -38.13 3.60
N ASN A 42 -5.49 -37.21 3.21
CA ASN A 42 -5.16 -36.10 2.31
C ASN A 42 -4.84 -34.79 3.05
N TYR A 43 -4.97 -34.77 4.38
CA TYR A 43 -4.65 -33.62 5.20
C TYR A 43 -3.14 -33.56 5.30
N ARG A 44 -2.52 -32.71 4.46
CA ARG A 44 -1.11 -32.33 4.64
C ARG A 44 -0.94 -31.98 6.11
N GLN A 45 -0.01 -32.64 6.80
CA GLN A 45 0.41 -32.21 8.12
C GLN A 45 0.80 -30.75 7.98
N LEU A 46 -0.10 -29.86 8.37
CA LEU A 46 0.30 -28.51 8.65
C LEU A 46 1.20 -28.65 9.88
N PRO A 47 2.40 -28.05 9.90
CA PRO A 47 2.91 -27.68 11.21
C PRO A 47 1.75 -26.95 11.88
N ALA A 48 1.43 -27.32 13.12
CA ALA A 48 0.49 -26.58 13.94
C ALA A 48 0.69 -25.10 13.66
N ILE A 49 -0.40 -24.35 13.48
CA ILE A 49 -0.39 -22.89 13.36
C ILE A 49 0.17 -22.34 14.68
N LEU A 50 1.46 -22.56 14.91
CA LEU A 50 2.26 -21.71 15.74
C LEU A 50 2.28 -20.42 14.94
N PRO A 51 1.84 -19.30 15.52
CA PRO A 51 2.02 -18.01 14.87
C PRO A 51 3.48 -17.93 14.45
N VAL A 52 3.74 -17.89 13.15
CA VAL A 52 5.11 -17.69 12.68
C VAL A 52 5.50 -16.32 13.25
N PRO A 53 6.51 -16.25 14.13
CA PRO A 53 6.82 -15.01 14.84
C PRO A 53 6.92 -13.84 13.85
N GLY A 54 6.16 -12.77 14.09
CA GLY A 54 6.15 -11.58 13.22
C GLY A 54 5.06 -11.53 12.14
N ARG A 55 4.21 -12.57 11.98
CA ARG A 55 3.01 -12.48 11.15
C ARG A 55 1.83 -11.91 11.94
N ARG A 56 0.99 -11.11 11.27
CA ARG A 56 -0.22 -10.50 11.82
C ARG A 56 -1.44 -10.82 10.95
N PRO A 57 -2.61 -11.11 11.54
CA PRO A 57 -3.82 -11.35 10.77
C PRO A 57 -4.25 -10.07 10.04
N VAL A 58 -4.73 -10.24 8.80
CA VAL A 58 -5.31 -9.14 8.03
C VAL A 58 -6.78 -8.97 8.43
N PRO A 59 -7.21 -7.78 8.88
CA PRO A 59 -8.61 -7.51 9.19
C PRO A 59 -9.55 -7.86 8.03
N ASP A 60 -10.71 -8.41 8.37
CA ASP A 60 -11.78 -8.81 7.43
C ASP A 60 -11.38 -9.83 6.34
N GLN A 61 -10.19 -10.44 6.44
CA GLN A 61 -9.71 -11.48 5.54
C GLN A 61 -9.34 -12.73 6.33
N GLU A 62 -10.33 -13.58 6.61
CA GLU A 62 -10.15 -14.80 7.38
C GLU A 62 -9.06 -15.71 6.78
N GLY A 63 -8.16 -16.18 7.65
CA GLY A 63 -7.04 -17.05 7.30
C GLY A 63 -5.91 -16.35 6.54
N VAL A 64 -5.96 -15.03 6.33
CA VAL A 64 -4.92 -14.24 5.68
C VAL A 64 -4.05 -13.52 6.72
N GLU A 65 -2.74 -13.63 6.57
CA GLU A 65 -1.75 -13.00 7.43
C GLU A 65 -0.72 -12.23 6.61
N ALA A 66 -0.12 -11.21 7.21
CA ALA A 66 0.98 -10.44 6.62
C ALA A 66 2.21 -10.47 7.54
N ASP A 67 3.42 -10.44 6.98
CA ASP A 67 4.65 -10.23 7.76
C ASP A 67 5.24 -8.82 7.57
N GLU A 68 6.27 -8.50 8.36
CA GLU A 68 6.91 -7.19 8.35
C GLU A 68 7.55 -6.82 7.00
N ALA A 69 7.95 -7.83 6.22
CA ALA A 69 8.55 -7.66 4.90
C ALA A 69 7.51 -7.38 3.80
N GLY A 70 6.21 -7.45 4.14
CA GLY A 70 5.12 -7.21 3.22
C GLY A 70 4.66 -8.45 2.44
N ARG A 71 5.05 -9.65 2.87
CA ARG A 71 4.54 -10.90 2.30
C ARG A 71 3.21 -11.27 2.93
N LEU A 72 2.33 -11.85 2.13
CA LEU A 72 1.00 -12.31 2.51
C LEU A 72 0.94 -13.82 2.46
N TYR A 73 0.26 -14.39 3.43
CA TYR A 73 0.07 -15.82 3.60
C TYR A 73 -1.42 -16.12 3.72
N ARG A 74 -1.85 -17.28 3.22
CA ARG A 74 -3.15 -17.86 3.56
C ARG A 74 -2.95 -19.28 4.06
N ASP A 75 -3.46 -19.56 5.26
CA ASP A 75 -3.31 -20.88 5.90
C ASP A 75 -1.84 -21.36 5.94
N GLY A 76 -0.90 -20.43 6.17
CA GLY A 76 0.54 -20.68 6.22
C GLY A 76 1.27 -20.70 4.87
N ILE A 77 0.56 -20.64 3.74
CA ILE A 77 1.12 -20.68 2.38
C ILE A 77 1.28 -19.26 1.85
N GLU A 78 2.46 -18.91 1.34
CA GLU A 78 2.69 -17.60 0.72
C GLU A 78 1.86 -17.42 -0.54
N LEU A 79 1.22 -16.26 -0.68
CA LEU A 79 0.39 -15.92 -1.81
C LEU A 79 1.22 -15.33 -2.95
N SER A 80 0.82 -15.62 -4.20
CA SER A 80 1.43 -15.00 -5.38
C SER A 80 0.79 -13.65 -5.70
N TYR A 81 1.60 -12.73 -6.26
CA TYR A 81 1.16 -11.38 -6.62
C TYR A 81 1.25 -11.13 -8.11
N PHE A 82 0.50 -10.12 -8.55
CA PHE A 82 0.61 -9.56 -9.89
C PHE A 82 0.55 -8.04 -9.83
N ALA A 83 1.29 -7.36 -10.70
CA ALA A 83 1.21 -5.91 -10.82
C ALA A 83 0.02 -5.51 -11.69
N LYS A 84 -0.75 -4.51 -11.26
CA LYS A 84 -1.74 -3.85 -12.14
C LYS A 84 -1.05 -2.79 -13.01
N ARG A 85 -1.74 -2.27 -14.03
CA ARG A 85 -1.27 -1.19 -14.92
C ARG A 85 -0.78 0.06 -14.18
N ASN A 86 -1.31 0.31 -12.98
CA ASN A 86 -0.89 1.42 -12.11
C ASN A 86 0.39 1.14 -11.29
N GLY A 87 0.99 -0.04 -11.45
CA GLY A 87 2.24 -0.47 -10.81
C GLY A 87 2.09 -1.08 -9.42
N TYR A 88 0.89 -1.10 -8.82
CA TYR A 88 0.69 -1.69 -7.49
C TYR A 88 0.52 -3.20 -7.56
N LEU A 89 1.22 -3.91 -6.67
CA LEU A 89 1.03 -5.34 -6.46
C LEU A 89 -0.36 -5.64 -5.88
N HIS A 90 -0.98 -6.68 -6.41
CA HIS A 90 -2.27 -7.20 -6.00
C HIS A 90 -2.20 -8.70 -5.80
N VAL A 91 -3.10 -9.20 -4.96
CA VAL A 91 -3.30 -10.62 -4.67
C VAL A 91 -4.77 -10.98 -4.96
N SER A 92 -4.99 -12.22 -5.39
CA SER A 92 -6.34 -12.79 -5.53
C SER A 92 -6.68 -13.60 -4.29
N LEU A 93 -7.73 -13.21 -3.58
CA LEU A 93 -8.20 -13.87 -2.35
C LEU A 93 -9.46 -14.73 -2.60
N GLY A 94 -9.82 -14.95 -3.86
CA GLY A 94 -10.99 -15.71 -4.29
C GLY A 94 -11.53 -15.21 -5.62
N GLN A 95 -12.63 -15.82 -6.10
CA GLN A 95 -13.28 -15.38 -7.33
C GLN A 95 -13.75 -13.93 -7.18
N ASN A 96 -13.30 -13.06 -8.09
CA ASN A 96 -13.57 -11.61 -8.09
C ASN A 96 -13.13 -10.85 -6.82
N ASN A 97 -12.27 -11.44 -5.98
CA ASN A 97 -11.76 -10.78 -4.78
C ASN A 97 -10.28 -10.44 -4.93
N GLN A 98 -10.00 -9.37 -5.69
CA GLN A 98 -8.65 -8.82 -5.79
C GLN A 98 -8.46 -7.70 -4.75
N ARG A 99 -7.30 -7.67 -4.11
CA ARG A 99 -6.92 -6.65 -3.12
C ARG A 99 -5.48 -6.22 -3.35
N SER A 100 -5.14 -4.98 -3.03
CA SER A 100 -3.76 -4.50 -3.14
C SER A 100 -2.93 -4.98 -1.96
N VAL A 101 -1.69 -5.38 -2.22
CA VAL A 101 -0.79 -5.95 -1.21
C VAL A 101 -0.52 -4.93 -0.10
N HIS A 102 -0.12 -3.71 -0.46
CA HIS A 102 0.15 -2.64 0.51
C HIS A 102 -1.03 -2.38 1.46
N SER A 103 -2.28 -2.43 0.98
CA SER A 103 -3.43 -2.14 1.83
C SER A 103 -3.67 -3.26 2.85
N LEU A 104 -3.44 -4.52 2.47
CA LEU A 104 -3.57 -5.66 3.38
C LEU A 104 -2.46 -5.67 4.43
N VAL A 105 -1.22 -5.40 4.01
CA VAL A 105 -0.08 -5.31 4.94
C VAL A 105 -0.27 -4.13 5.90
N CYS A 106 -0.65 -2.96 5.39
CA CYS A 106 -0.94 -1.79 6.22
C CYS A 106 -2.06 -2.08 7.21
N ALA A 107 -3.12 -2.79 6.79
CA ALA A 107 -4.20 -3.18 7.68
C ALA A 107 -3.76 -4.12 8.82
N ALA A 108 -2.87 -5.07 8.53
CA ALA A 108 -2.37 -6.03 9.52
C ALA A 108 -1.47 -5.39 10.59
N PHE A 109 -0.69 -4.37 10.22
CA PHE A 109 0.27 -3.72 11.13
C PHE A 109 -0.22 -2.43 11.76
N HIS A 110 -1.09 -1.68 11.07
CA HIS A 110 -1.58 -0.36 11.47
C HIS A 110 -3.10 -0.30 11.68
N GLY A 111 -3.78 -1.46 11.68
CA GLY A 111 -5.22 -1.58 11.87
C GLY A 111 -6.04 -1.31 10.60
N PRO A 112 -7.36 -1.58 10.64
CA PRO A 112 -8.24 -1.43 9.48
C PRO A 112 -8.19 0.00 8.92
N ARG A 113 -8.40 0.15 7.62
CA ARG A 113 -8.34 1.45 6.94
C ARG A 113 -9.35 2.43 7.56
N PRO A 114 -8.90 3.53 8.18
CA PRO A 114 -9.81 4.56 8.64
C PRO A 114 -10.54 5.23 7.47
N GLU A 115 -11.74 5.74 7.71
CA GLU A 115 -12.53 6.41 6.68
C GLU A 115 -11.79 7.61 6.08
N GLY A 116 -11.88 7.79 4.76
CA GLY A 116 -11.25 8.90 4.04
C GLY A 116 -9.73 8.79 3.87
N LEU A 117 -9.06 7.81 4.48
CA LEU A 117 -7.61 7.64 4.39
C LEU A 117 -7.19 6.70 3.25
N VAL A 118 -5.94 6.89 2.81
CA VAL A 118 -5.25 6.06 1.83
C VAL A 118 -4.01 5.43 2.46
N CYS A 119 -3.60 4.27 1.96
CA CYS A 119 -2.32 3.68 2.32
C CYS A 119 -1.23 4.39 1.53
N ARG A 120 -0.26 4.96 2.24
CA ARG A 120 0.89 5.68 1.68
C ARG A 120 2.12 4.79 1.72
N HIS A 121 2.96 4.93 0.70
CA HIS A 121 4.34 4.43 0.69
C HIS A 121 5.24 5.61 1.05
N LEU A 122 5.89 5.57 2.21
CA LEU A 122 6.65 6.71 2.73
C LEU A 122 7.83 7.11 1.82
N ASN A 123 8.38 6.16 1.07
CA ASN A 123 9.42 6.37 0.06
C ASN A 123 8.90 6.52 -1.39
N ASP A 124 7.58 6.54 -1.62
CA ASP A 124 6.94 6.54 -2.95
C ASP A 124 7.25 5.32 -3.86
N GLU A 125 7.82 4.25 -3.29
CA GLU A 125 8.13 3.02 -4.03
C GLU A 125 7.02 1.98 -3.89
N LYS A 126 6.17 1.86 -4.92
CA LYS A 126 4.96 1.01 -4.94
C LYS A 126 5.17 -0.50 -4.68
N HIS A 127 6.41 -0.97 -4.81
CA HIS A 127 6.81 -2.36 -4.64
C HIS A 127 7.40 -2.65 -3.26
N ASP A 128 7.80 -1.61 -2.52
CA ASP A 128 8.28 -1.72 -1.15
C ASP A 128 7.09 -1.77 -0.18
N ASN A 129 6.55 -2.98 -0.02
CA ASN A 129 5.39 -3.22 0.84
C ASN A 129 5.77 -3.55 2.30
N ARG A 130 7.01 -3.28 2.72
CA ARG A 130 7.42 -3.48 4.12
C ARG A 130 6.51 -2.68 5.05
N SER A 131 6.06 -3.30 6.13
CA SER A 131 5.12 -2.67 7.08
C SER A 131 5.60 -1.31 7.60
N ALA A 132 6.91 -1.17 7.82
CA ALA A 132 7.55 0.08 8.26
C ALA A 132 7.54 1.20 7.19
N ASN A 133 7.37 0.87 5.91
CA ASN A 133 7.26 1.83 4.81
C ASN A 133 5.80 2.23 4.52
N LEU A 134 4.83 1.60 5.19
CA LEU A 134 3.41 1.81 4.95
C LEU A 134 2.75 2.56 6.10
N LYS A 135 1.84 3.48 5.78
CA LYS A 135 1.05 4.19 6.79
C LYS A 135 -0.30 4.64 6.23
N TRP A 136 -1.33 4.66 7.07
CA TRP A 136 -2.57 5.37 6.75
C TRP A 136 -2.35 6.88 6.80
N GLY A 137 -2.86 7.59 5.80
CA GLY A 137 -2.88 9.05 5.82
C GLY A 137 -3.81 9.64 4.80
N THR A 138 -3.91 10.95 4.81
CA THR A 138 -4.75 11.72 3.89
C THR A 138 -4.09 11.81 2.51
N ARG A 139 -4.90 12.14 1.51
CA ARG A 139 -4.37 12.44 0.16
C ARG A 139 -3.39 13.61 0.16
N LYS A 140 -3.62 14.61 1.03
CA LYS A 140 -2.73 15.76 1.18
C LYS A 140 -1.34 15.31 1.64
N GLU A 141 -1.28 14.45 2.65
CA GLU A 141 0.01 13.94 3.12
C GLU A 141 0.68 13.03 2.07
N ASN A 142 -0.09 12.20 1.34
CA ASN A 142 0.47 11.43 0.22
C ASN A 142 1.08 12.34 -0.88
N SER A 143 0.42 13.45 -1.20
CA SER A 143 0.99 14.45 -2.11
C SER A 143 2.22 15.14 -1.53
N GLN A 144 2.26 15.35 -0.22
CA GLN A 144 3.43 15.90 0.46
C GLN A 144 4.62 14.93 0.40
N ASP A 145 4.40 13.63 0.59
CA ASP A 145 5.45 12.61 0.43
C ASP A 145 6.05 12.68 -0.98
N ALA A 146 5.19 12.74 -2.01
CA ALA A 146 5.64 12.86 -3.40
C ALA A 146 6.43 14.14 -3.69
N ILE A 147 6.19 15.22 -2.93
CA ILE A 147 7.00 16.45 -3.03
C ILE A 147 8.36 16.23 -2.35
N VAL A 148 8.36 15.71 -1.11
CA VAL A 148 9.57 15.45 -0.32
C VAL A 148 10.50 14.46 -1.02
N ASN A 149 9.93 13.42 -1.61
CA ASN A 149 10.64 12.38 -2.35
C ASN A 149 10.98 12.79 -3.80
N GLY A 150 10.74 14.05 -4.18
CA GLY A 150 11.12 14.57 -5.49
C GLY A 150 10.37 13.97 -6.69
N ARG A 151 9.23 13.33 -6.46
CA ARG A 151 8.37 12.71 -7.48
C ARG A 151 7.46 13.72 -8.18
N THR A 152 7.32 14.90 -7.61
CA THR A 152 6.57 16.01 -8.22
C THR A 152 7.48 16.79 -9.16
N LEU A 153 7.02 17.01 -10.40
CA LEU A 153 7.70 17.90 -11.34
C LEU A 153 7.52 19.34 -10.87
N VAL A 154 8.62 20.00 -10.50
CA VAL A 154 8.63 21.40 -10.04
C VAL A 154 9.57 22.22 -10.91
N GLY A 155 9.27 23.51 -11.03
CA GLY A 155 10.09 24.43 -11.80
C GLY A 155 10.26 23.99 -13.25
N GLU A 156 11.49 23.99 -13.74
CA GLU A 156 11.82 23.64 -15.12
C GLU A 156 11.57 22.17 -15.47
N ARG A 157 11.48 21.28 -14.47
CA ARG A 157 11.11 19.87 -14.69
C ARG A 157 9.64 19.70 -15.04
N ASN A 158 8.80 20.70 -14.77
CA ASN A 158 7.42 20.70 -15.23
C ASN A 158 7.38 20.98 -16.73
N ILE A 159 6.88 20.03 -17.52
CA ILE A 159 6.79 20.13 -18.99
C ILE A 159 5.97 21.33 -19.50
N PHE A 160 5.12 21.90 -18.65
CA PHE A 160 4.33 23.09 -18.95
C PHE A 160 4.98 24.38 -18.46
N SER A 161 6.15 24.31 -17.82
CA SER A 161 6.88 25.49 -17.37
C SER A 161 7.32 26.31 -18.59
N ARG A 162 7.01 27.60 -18.55
CA ARG A 162 7.45 28.57 -19.56
C ARG A 162 8.74 29.29 -19.19
N LEU A 163 9.21 29.11 -17.96
CA LEU A 163 10.39 29.74 -17.41
C LEU A 163 11.39 28.67 -16.93
N SER A 164 12.69 28.95 -17.03
CA SER A 164 13.77 28.18 -16.43
C SER A 164 14.16 28.73 -15.04
N GLU A 165 14.91 27.94 -14.27
CA GLU A 165 15.41 28.39 -12.95
C GLU A 165 16.27 29.66 -13.08
N ALA A 166 17.08 29.75 -14.14
CA ALA A 166 17.91 30.91 -14.44
C ALA A 166 17.07 32.16 -14.76
N GLN A 167 16.01 32.01 -15.56
CA GLN A 167 15.09 33.12 -15.87
C GLN A 167 14.37 33.62 -14.62
N VAL A 168 13.92 32.71 -13.75
CA VAL A 168 13.25 33.07 -12.49
C VAL A 168 14.18 33.84 -11.56
N SER A 169 15.43 33.39 -11.41
CA SER A 169 16.43 34.07 -10.58
C SER A 169 16.74 35.47 -11.14
N ALA A 170 16.84 35.61 -12.46
CA ALA A 170 17.02 36.91 -13.12
C ALA A 170 15.80 37.82 -12.91
N ILE A 171 14.58 37.32 -13.08
CA ILE A 171 13.33 38.07 -12.85
C ILE A 171 13.28 38.62 -11.43
N ARG A 172 13.54 37.77 -10.41
CA ARG A 172 13.53 38.18 -9.00
C ARG A 172 14.56 39.29 -8.74
N ARG A 173 15.78 39.14 -9.24
CA ARG A 173 16.84 40.14 -9.09
C ARG A 173 16.49 41.46 -9.78
N VAL A 174 16.10 41.43 -11.05
CA VAL A 174 15.76 42.64 -11.82
C VAL A 174 14.57 43.37 -11.20
N TYR A 175 13.57 42.64 -10.72
CA TYR A 175 12.42 43.24 -10.06
C TYR A 175 12.79 43.88 -8.71
N ALA A 176 13.66 43.23 -7.91
CA ALA A 176 14.15 43.78 -6.65
C ALA A 176 14.96 45.08 -6.82
N GLU A 177 15.62 45.27 -7.98
CA GLU A 177 16.28 46.53 -8.32
C GLU A 177 15.29 47.69 -8.60
N GLY A 178 13.99 47.40 -8.74
CA GLY A 178 12.91 48.39 -8.83
C GLY A 178 12.80 49.15 -10.15
N LYS A 179 13.59 48.77 -11.17
CA LYS A 179 13.71 49.51 -12.44
C LYS A 179 12.78 49.03 -13.56
N VAL A 180 12.16 47.86 -13.39
CA VAL A 180 11.36 47.21 -14.44
C VAL A 180 10.03 46.77 -13.85
N SER A 181 8.93 47.03 -14.56
CA SER A 181 7.60 46.63 -14.09
C SER A 181 7.35 45.14 -14.27
N GLN A 182 6.35 44.60 -13.57
CA GLN A 182 5.94 43.21 -13.77
C GLN A 182 5.36 42.97 -15.18
N HIS A 183 4.79 44.00 -15.82
CA HIS A 183 4.29 43.91 -17.19
C HIS A 183 5.43 43.80 -18.20
N ASP A 184 6.47 44.63 -18.07
CA ASP A 184 7.62 44.58 -18.98
C ASP A 184 8.34 43.22 -18.90
N LEU A 185 8.48 42.68 -17.69
CA LEU A 185 9.04 41.34 -17.47
C LEU A 185 8.16 40.24 -18.08
N ALA A 186 6.84 40.40 -18.03
CA ALA A 186 5.89 39.45 -18.60
C ALA A 186 6.01 39.39 -20.12
N ASP A 187 6.07 40.56 -20.77
CA ASP A 187 6.23 40.68 -22.22
C ASP A 187 7.59 40.13 -22.66
N LEU A 188 8.66 40.44 -21.96
CA LEU A 188 10.01 39.95 -22.25
C LEU A 188 10.10 38.42 -22.16
N CYS A 189 9.43 37.83 -21.18
CA CYS A 189 9.47 36.38 -20.94
C CYS A 189 8.37 35.60 -21.65
N GLY A 190 7.44 36.27 -22.35
CA GLY A 190 6.31 35.62 -23.02
C GLY A 190 5.34 34.92 -22.06
N VAL A 191 5.15 35.48 -20.87
CA VAL A 191 4.24 34.97 -19.82
C VAL A 191 3.23 36.03 -19.41
N THR A 192 2.27 35.68 -18.56
CA THR A 192 1.32 36.67 -18.05
C THR A 192 1.95 37.46 -16.90
N GLN A 193 1.51 38.71 -16.70
CA GLN A 193 1.92 39.51 -15.54
C GLN A 193 1.58 38.81 -14.22
N SER A 194 0.47 38.08 -14.14
CA SER A 194 0.13 37.26 -12.96
C SER A 194 1.16 36.17 -12.69
N ALA A 195 1.74 35.56 -13.72
CA ALA A 195 2.82 34.58 -13.55
C ALA A 195 4.10 35.25 -13.01
N ILE A 196 4.44 36.45 -13.49
CA ILE A 196 5.53 37.25 -12.92
C ILE A 196 5.25 37.59 -11.46
N PHE A 197 4.04 38.04 -11.12
CA PHE A 197 3.62 38.30 -9.74
C PHE A 197 3.84 37.07 -8.84
N ASP A 198 3.43 35.88 -9.27
CA ASP A 198 3.59 34.65 -8.51
C ASP A 198 5.06 34.23 -8.37
N VAL A 199 5.91 34.56 -9.35
CA VAL A 199 7.37 34.32 -9.31
C VAL A 199 8.05 35.24 -8.31
N VAL A 200 7.77 36.56 -8.39
CA VAL A 200 8.43 37.58 -7.54
C VAL A 200 7.93 37.52 -6.10
N SER A 201 6.65 37.18 -5.87
CA SER A 201 6.09 36.99 -4.53
C SER A 201 6.50 35.66 -3.88
N GLY A 202 7.25 34.80 -4.59
CA GLY A 202 7.64 33.48 -4.09
C GLY A 202 6.48 32.50 -3.93
N LYS A 203 5.29 32.80 -4.48
CA LYS A 203 4.16 31.86 -4.47
C LYS A 203 4.46 30.61 -5.30
N THR A 204 5.15 30.79 -6.43
CA THR A 204 5.71 29.73 -7.28
C THR A 204 7.23 29.71 -7.16
N TRP A 205 7.88 28.65 -7.65
CA TRP A 205 9.34 28.48 -7.57
C TRP A 205 9.90 28.60 -6.14
N ARG A 206 9.16 28.04 -5.18
CA ARG A 206 9.50 28.07 -3.74
C ARG A 206 10.80 27.35 -3.37
N HIS A 207 11.30 26.51 -4.27
CA HIS A 207 12.55 25.77 -4.10
C HIS A 207 13.78 26.61 -4.48
N LEU A 208 13.58 27.77 -5.13
CA LEU A 208 14.64 28.74 -5.39
C LEU A 208 14.63 29.78 -4.28
N ASP A 209 15.81 30.20 -3.83
CA ASP A 209 15.97 31.21 -2.78
C ASP A 209 15.24 32.51 -3.14
N ALA A 210 14.63 33.13 -2.13
CA ALA A 210 14.14 34.49 -2.25
C ALA A 210 15.35 35.44 -2.30
N VAL A 211 15.30 36.42 -3.21
CA VAL A 211 16.27 37.52 -3.29
C VAL A 211 15.82 38.63 -2.34
#